data_AF-A0A958ADV4-F1
#
_entry.id   AF-A0A958ADV4-F1
#
_cell.length_a   1.000
_cell.length_b   1.000
_cell.length_c   1.000
_cell.angle_alpha   90.00
_cell.angle_beta   90.00
_cell.angle_gamma   90.00
#
_symmetry.space_group_name_H-M   'P 1'
#
loop_
_entity.id
_entity.type
_entity.pdbx_description
1 polymer ?
#
loop_
_entity_poly.entity_id
_entity_poly.type
_entity_poly.pdbx_seq_one_letter_code
_entity_poly.pdbx_strand_id
1 'polypeptide(L)'
;PVATFGEQIRLRQASMHDNIVNLVLQTDHPPVENYSIFVHALDHEGQLITQADGVPYDGLYPLPQWQPGQLIQDRRPLDPDGNQISRLAIGIYDPATGQRLSAVDSAGQPLPDNSVIITVKP
;
A
#
# COMPACT_ATOMS: atom_id res chain seq x y z
N PRO A 1 -7.64 11.35 -3.04
CA PRO A 1 -6.69 10.35 -2.50
C PRO A 1 -5.57 10.16 -3.52
N VAL A 2 -4.45 9.57 -3.12
CA VAL A 2 -3.39 9.15 -4.05
C VAL A 2 -3.89 8.01 -4.94
N ALA A 3 -4.58 7.02 -4.36
CA ALA A 3 -5.24 5.94 -5.08
C ALA A 3 -6.48 5.42 -4.32
N THR A 4 -7.38 4.74 -5.03
CA THR A 4 -8.49 3.97 -4.45
C THR A 4 -8.39 2.52 -4.89
N PHE A 5 -8.51 1.58 -3.95
CA PHE A 5 -8.40 0.14 -4.14
C PHE A 5 -9.74 -0.54 -3.87
N GLY A 6 -10.18 -1.40 -4.79
CA GLY A 6 -11.43 -2.16 -4.67
C GLY A 6 -12.65 -1.27 -4.39
N GLU A 7 -12.65 -0.05 -4.91
CA GLU A 7 -13.68 1.00 -4.70
C GLU A 7 -13.81 1.56 -3.27
N GLN A 8 -13.34 0.83 -2.26
CA GLN A 8 -13.60 1.12 -0.84
C GLN A 8 -12.40 1.71 -0.08
N ILE A 9 -11.17 1.24 -0.33
CA ILE A 9 -10.00 1.63 0.45
C ILE A 9 -9.23 2.73 -0.28
N ARG A 10 -9.01 3.85 0.40
CA ARG A 10 -8.34 5.03 -0.14
C ARG A 10 -6.98 5.19 0.51
N LEU A 11 -5.93 5.21 -0.30
CA LEU A 11 -4.63 5.70 0.14
C LEU A 11 -4.66 7.23 0.09
N ARG A 12 -4.70 7.87 1.25
CA ARG A 12 -4.73 9.33 1.39
C ARG A 12 -3.35 9.93 1.23
N GLN A 13 -2.33 9.27 1.77
CA GLN A 13 -0.93 9.69 1.67
C GLN A 13 -0.02 8.47 1.70
N ALA A 14 1.09 8.55 0.96
CA ALA A 14 2.23 7.64 1.09
C ALA A 14 3.51 8.46 1.03
N SER A 15 4.44 8.17 1.93
CA SER A 15 5.74 8.81 2.00
C SER A 15 6.75 7.87 2.64
N MET A 16 8.02 8.02 2.28
CA MET A 16 9.12 7.28 2.90
C MET A 16 10.04 8.26 3.62
N HIS A 17 10.49 7.87 4.80
CA HIS A 17 11.57 8.53 5.53
C HIS A 17 12.51 7.47 6.04
N ASP A 18 13.81 7.64 5.76
CA ASP A 18 14.81 6.57 5.86
C ASP A 18 14.33 5.31 5.14
N ASN A 19 14.12 4.21 5.87
CA ASN A 19 13.59 2.96 5.34
C ASN A 19 12.19 2.64 5.88
N ILE A 20 11.43 3.64 6.34
CA ILE A 20 10.06 3.45 6.85
C ILE A 20 9.07 4.13 5.92
N VAL A 21 8.20 3.31 5.30
CA VAL A 21 7.08 3.80 4.52
C VAL A 21 5.92 4.08 5.46
N ASN A 22 5.44 5.31 5.45
CA ASN A 22 4.25 5.75 6.16
C ASN A 22 3.09 5.85 5.17
N LEU A 23 2.07 5.05 5.41
CA LEU A 23 0.81 5.05 4.67
C LEU A 23 -0.27 5.68 5.55
N VAL A 24 -1.11 6.52 4.95
CA VAL A 24 -2.37 6.96 5.56
C VAL A 24 -3.50 6.43 4.72
N LEU A 25 -4.26 5.50 5.27
CA LEU A 25 -5.38 4.84 4.61
C LEU A 25 -6.70 5.27 5.22
N GLN A 26 -7.77 5.15 4.45
CA GLN A 26 -9.13 5.36 4.92
C GLN A 26 -10.06 4.42 4.17
N THR A 27 -11.16 4.06 4.78
CA THR A 27 -12.24 3.35 4.10
C THR A 27 -13.56 4.10 4.28
N ASP A 28 -14.45 4.03 3.29
CA ASP A 28 -15.80 4.60 3.37
C ASP A 28 -16.82 3.56 3.89
N HIS A 29 -16.46 2.27 3.82
CA HIS A 29 -17.23 1.13 4.32
C HIS A 29 -16.30 0.15 5.04
N PRO A 30 -16.72 -0.56 6.10
CA PRO A 30 -15.87 -1.59 6.72
C PRO A 30 -15.59 -2.67 5.66
N PRO A 31 -14.33 -2.90 5.25
CA PRO A 31 -14.01 -4.01 4.38
C PRO A 31 -14.37 -5.30 5.12
N VAL A 32 -15.07 -6.25 4.51
CA VAL A 32 -15.48 -7.47 5.22
C VAL A 32 -14.42 -8.57 5.10
N GLU A 33 -13.47 -8.41 4.18
CA GLU A 33 -12.42 -9.37 3.88
C GLU A 33 -11.09 -9.02 4.57
N ASN A 34 -10.30 -10.06 4.86
CA ASN A 34 -8.94 -9.94 5.37
C ASN A 34 -7.95 -9.75 4.21
N TYR A 35 -7.91 -8.55 3.64
CA TYR A 35 -6.89 -8.21 2.65
C TYR A 35 -5.55 -7.84 3.30
N SER A 36 -4.48 -8.06 2.54
CA SER A 36 -3.13 -7.63 2.87
C SER A 36 -2.74 -6.41 2.04
N ILE A 37 -2.01 -5.49 2.65
CA ILE A 37 -1.38 -4.36 1.95
C ILE A 37 0.03 -4.81 1.57
N PHE A 38 0.45 -4.55 0.34
CA PHE A 38 1.83 -4.75 -0.07
C PHE A 38 2.54 -3.41 -0.26
N VAL A 39 3.83 -3.40 0.06
CA VAL A 39 4.76 -2.32 -0.25
C VAL A 39 6.00 -2.94 -0.84
N HIS A 40 6.18 -2.79 -2.14
CA HIS A 40 7.36 -3.28 -2.85
C HIS A 40 8.32 -2.12 -3.09
N ALA A 41 9.54 -2.26 -2.58
CA ALA A 41 10.60 -1.30 -2.81
C ALA A 41 11.38 -1.69 -4.07
N LEU A 42 11.46 -0.78 -5.03
CA LEU A 42 12.03 -1.02 -6.34
C LEU A 42 13.24 -0.12 -6.59
N ASP A 43 14.21 -0.63 -7.34
CA ASP A 43 15.31 0.17 -7.87
C ASP A 43 14.89 1.01 -9.09
N HIS A 44 15.87 1.70 -9.70
CA HIS A 44 15.67 2.54 -10.88
C HIS A 44 15.32 1.74 -12.16
N GLU A 45 15.70 0.46 -12.23
CA GLU A 45 15.35 -0.46 -13.33
C GLU A 45 13.98 -1.12 -13.12
N GLY A 46 13.41 -1.04 -11.92
CA GLY A 46 12.13 -1.63 -11.55
C GLY A 46 12.27 -3.01 -10.92
N GLN A 47 13.48 -3.42 -10.54
CA GLN A 47 13.73 -4.67 -9.84
C GLN A 47 13.33 -4.54 -8.38
N LEU A 48 12.76 -5.61 -7.83
CA LEU A 48 12.38 -5.69 -6.42
C LEU A 48 13.64 -5.79 -5.55
N ILE A 49 13.82 -4.82 -4.66
CA ILE A 49 14.88 -4.80 -3.65
C ILE A 49 14.40 -5.53 -2.40
N THR A 50 13.26 -5.11 -1.88
CA THR A 50 12.68 -5.60 -0.62
C THR A 50 11.17 -5.31 -0.59
N GLN A 51 10.45 -5.89 0.36
CA GLN A 51 9.01 -5.73 0.47
C GLN A 51 8.56 -5.77 1.94
N ALA A 52 7.41 -5.14 2.20
CA ALA A 52 6.77 -5.15 3.51
C ALA A 52 5.27 -5.36 3.34
N ASP A 53 4.89 -6.64 3.33
CA ASP A 53 3.54 -7.09 3.05
C ASP A 53 2.83 -7.54 4.32
N GLY A 54 1.52 -7.29 4.37
CA GLY A 54 0.64 -7.90 5.37
C GLY A 54 -0.44 -6.97 5.89
N VAL A 55 -1.05 -7.41 6.98
CA VAL A 55 -2.08 -6.67 7.69
C VAL A 55 -1.46 -5.48 8.44
N PRO A 56 -2.12 -4.31 8.48
CA PRO A 56 -1.67 -3.15 9.26
C PRO A 56 -1.31 -3.47 10.72
N TYR A 57 -0.36 -2.70 11.25
CA TYR A 57 0.15 -2.85 12.63
C TYR A 57 0.61 -4.29 12.93
N ASP A 58 1.45 -4.85 12.05
CA ASP A 58 2.05 -6.18 12.21
C ASP A 58 1.02 -7.30 12.47
N GLY A 59 -0.13 -7.23 11.79
CA GLY A 59 -1.18 -8.23 11.94
C GLY A 59 -2.24 -7.90 13.00
N LEU A 60 -2.05 -6.85 13.80
CA LEU A 60 -2.91 -6.57 14.95
C LEU A 60 -4.17 -5.78 14.60
N TYR A 61 -4.23 -5.15 13.42
CA TYR A 61 -5.37 -4.34 13.03
C TYR A 61 -5.86 -4.66 11.61
N PRO A 62 -6.49 -5.84 11.43
CA PRO A 62 -7.03 -6.27 10.15
C PRO A 62 -8.14 -5.33 9.66
N LEU A 63 -8.27 -5.25 8.33
CA LEU A 63 -9.18 -4.34 7.65
C LEU A 63 -10.64 -4.42 8.15
N PRO A 64 -11.20 -5.60 8.50
CA PRO A 64 -12.56 -5.68 9.05
C PRO A 64 -12.79 -4.96 10.38
N GLN A 65 -11.74 -4.53 11.07
CA GLN A 65 -11.86 -3.69 12.27
C GLN A 65 -11.95 -2.19 11.95
N TRP A 66 -11.73 -1.79 10.70
CA TRP A 66 -11.73 -0.39 10.29
C TRP A 66 -13.14 0.17 10.26
N GLN A 67 -13.29 1.39 10.77
CA GLN A 67 -14.55 2.12 10.75
C GLN A 67 -14.60 3.09 9.55
N PRO A 68 -15.79 3.34 8.97
CA PRO A 68 -15.98 4.36 7.94
C PRO A 68 -15.41 5.72 8.37
N GLY A 69 -14.61 6.32 7.50
CA GLY A 69 -13.98 7.62 7.75
C GLY A 69 -12.75 7.58 8.67
N GLN A 70 -12.40 6.45 9.27
CA GLN A 70 -11.22 6.32 10.12
C GLN A 70 -9.93 6.46 9.30
N LEU A 71 -9.00 7.28 9.79
CA LEU A 71 -7.65 7.39 9.22
C LEU A 71 -6.73 6.37 9.89
N ILE A 72 -6.19 5.46 9.10
CA ILE A 72 -5.27 4.41 9.53
C ILE A 72 -3.86 4.80 9.15
N GLN A 73 -3.00 4.98 10.14
CA GLN A 73 -1.57 5.16 9.94
C GLN A 73 -0.91 3.79 9.97
N ASP A 74 -0.29 3.42 8.86
CA ASP A 74 0.36 2.12 8.72
C ASP A 74 1.83 2.34 8.37
N ARG A 75 2.72 1.77 9.18
CA ARG A 75 4.16 1.94 9.08
C ARG A 75 4.78 0.64 8.63
N ARG A 76 5.54 0.71 7.53
CA ARG A 76 6.14 -0.45 6.88
C ARG A 76 7.66 -0.27 6.84
N PRO A 77 8.39 -0.84 7.81
CA PRO A 77 9.84 -0.86 7.75
C PRO A 77 10.29 -1.74 6.59
N LEU A 78 11.30 -1.28 5.87
CA LEU A 78 11.94 -2.00 4.78
C LEU A 78 13.39 -2.29 5.16
N ASP A 79 13.89 -3.44 4.73
CA ASP A 79 15.31 -3.78 4.82
C ASP A 79 15.87 -3.88 3.39
N PRO A 80 16.45 -2.80 2.85
CA PRO A 80 16.97 -2.80 1.49
C PRO A 80 18.36 -3.44 1.36
N ASP A 81 18.97 -3.91 2.45
CA ASP A 81 20.33 -4.47 2.47
C ASP A 81 21.36 -3.57 1.77
N GLY A 82 21.31 -2.27 2.10
CA GLY A 82 22.21 -1.25 1.54
C GLY A 82 21.89 -0.79 0.10
N ASN A 83 20.89 -1.36 -0.56
CA ASN A 83 20.49 -0.94 -1.91
C ASN A 83 19.67 0.36 -1.89
N GLN A 84 19.76 1.16 -2.96
CA GLN A 84 19.01 2.40 -3.08
C GLN A 84 17.59 2.15 -3.59
N ILE A 85 16.60 2.45 -2.74
CA ILE A 85 15.19 2.45 -3.13
C ILE A 85 14.90 3.69 -3.97
N SER A 86 14.39 3.49 -5.19
CA SER A 86 14.03 4.58 -6.12
C SER A 86 12.52 4.77 -6.24
N ARG A 87 11.75 3.69 -6.12
CA ARG A 87 10.29 3.71 -6.24
C ARG A 87 9.66 2.75 -5.23
N LEU A 88 8.43 3.04 -4.85
CA LEU A 88 7.57 2.14 -4.09
C LEU A 88 6.36 1.78 -4.94
N ALA A 89 6.04 0.50 -5.06
CA ALA A 89 4.74 0.04 -5.56
C ALA A 89 3.88 -0.38 -4.37
N ILE A 90 2.69 0.21 -4.27
CA ILE A 90 1.77 0.01 -3.14
C ILE A 90 0.42 -0.47 -3.67
N GLY A 91 -0.13 -1.51 -3.04
CA GLY A 91 -1.46 -1.98 -3.37
C GLY A 91 -2.04 -2.90 -2.31
N ILE A 92 -3.18 -3.51 -2.64
CA ILE A 92 -3.93 -4.38 -1.74
C ILE A 92 -4.29 -5.65 -2.49
N TYR A 93 -4.17 -6.79 -1.83
CA TYR A 93 -4.45 -8.09 -2.42
C TYR A 93 -5.16 -9.02 -1.41
N ASP A 94 -5.85 -10.00 -1.96
CA ASP A 94 -6.38 -11.12 -1.21
C ASP A 94 -5.29 -12.17 -0.98
N PRO A 95 -4.86 -12.39 0.28
CA PRO A 95 -3.83 -13.38 0.57
C PRO A 95 -4.28 -14.83 0.32
N ALA A 96 -5.59 -15.11 0.27
CA ALA A 96 -6.09 -16.45 -0.02
C ALA A 96 -5.98 -16.81 -1.52
N THR A 97 -6.07 -15.82 -2.41
CA THR A 97 -6.07 -16.04 -3.87
C THR A 97 -4.85 -15.45 -4.57
N GLY A 98 -4.12 -14.55 -3.92
CA GLY A 98 -3.05 -13.75 -4.53
C GLY A 98 -3.56 -12.63 -5.45
N GLN A 99 -4.88 -12.46 -5.59
CA GLN A 99 -5.45 -11.50 -6.52
C GLN A 99 -5.36 -10.08 -5.95
N ARG A 100 -4.80 -9.15 -6.73
CA ARG A 100 -4.80 -7.72 -6.40
C ARG A 100 -6.18 -7.10 -6.63
N LEU A 101 -6.61 -6.26 -5.70
CA LEU A 101 -7.81 -5.44 -5.88
C LEU A 101 -7.59 -4.43 -7.00
N SER A 102 -8.63 -4.10 -7.77
CA SER A 102 -8.54 -3.02 -8.76
C SER A 102 -8.03 -1.73 -8.12
N ALA A 103 -7.15 -1.00 -8.80
CA ALA A 103 -6.65 0.28 -8.32
C ALA A 103 -6.93 1.38 -9.33
N VAL A 104 -7.39 2.53 -8.85
CA VAL A 104 -7.62 3.73 -9.68
C VAL A 104 -6.95 4.95 -9.06
N ASP A 105 -6.54 5.88 -9.91
CA ASP A 105 -6.00 7.17 -9.49
C ASP A 105 -7.09 8.15 -9.00
N SER A 106 -6.71 9.40 -8.74
CA SER A 106 -7.65 10.43 -8.28
C SER A 106 -8.71 10.84 -9.32
N ALA A 107 -8.48 10.57 -10.60
CA ALA A 107 -9.40 10.82 -11.70
C ALA A 107 -10.28 9.59 -12.03
N GLY A 108 -10.07 8.47 -11.33
CA GLY A 108 -10.79 7.22 -11.56
C GLY A 108 -10.21 6.39 -12.71
N GLN A 109 -9.01 6.71 -13.19
CA GLN A 109 -8.35 5.92 -14.23
C GLN A 109 -7.68 4.68 -13.63
N PRO A 110 -7.81 3.49 -14.24
CA PRO A 110 -7.14 2.29 -13.78
C PRO A 110 -5.62 2.47 -13.73
N LEU A 111 -5.01 2.02 -12.64
CA LEU A 111 -3.57 2.00 -12.45
C LEU A 111 -2.98 0.66 -12.95
N PRO A 112 -1.81 0.69 -13.63
CA PRO A 112 -1.11 -0.53 -14.02
C PRO A 112 -0.81 -1.44 -12.81
N ASP A 113 -0.85 -2.75 -13.05
CA ASP A 113 -0.61 -3.79 -12.06
C ASP A 113 -1.42 -3.66 -10.76
N ASN A 114 -2.53 -2.91 -10.82
CA ASN A 114 -3.39 -2.62 -9.67
C ASN A 114 -2.60 -2.02 -8.48
N SER A 115 -1.63 -1.16 -8.78
CA SER A 115 -0.75 -0.57 -7.78
C SER A 115 -0.45 0.88 -8.08
N VAL A 116 -0.21 1.68 -7.03
CA VAL A 116 0.29 3.04 -7.20
C VAL A 116 1.80 3.08 -7.05
N ILE A 117 2.46 3.83 -7.93
CA ILE A 117 3.90 4.05 -7.90
C ILE A 117 4.21 5.39 -7.24
N ILE A 118 5.01 5.36 -6.19
CA ILE A 118 5.53 6.55 -5.50
C ILE A 118 7.02 6.65 -5.78
N THR A 119 7.45 7.76 -6.39
CA THR A 119 8.88 8.06 -6.55
C THR A 119 9.47 8.51 -5.21
N VAL A 120 10.53 7.85 -4.79
CA VAL A 120 11.32 8.27 -3.63
C VAL A 120 12.27 9.37 -4.11
N LYS A 121 12.20 10.54 -3.45
CA LYS A 121 13.18 11.59 -3.69
C LYS A 121 14.45 11.26 -2.91
N PRO A 122 15.64 11.47 -3.51
CA PRO A 122 16.90 11.31 -2.81
C PRO A 122 17.05 12.29 -1.64
#